data_AF-A0A9J6AIT3-F1
#
_entry.id   AF-A0A9J6AIT3-F1
#
_cell.length_a   1.000
_cell.length_b   1.000
_cell.length_c   1.000
_cell.angle_alpha   90.00
_cell.angle_beta   90.00
_cell.angle_gamma   90.00
#
_symmetry.space_group_name_H-M   'P 1'
#
loop_
_entity.id
_entity.type
_entity.pdbx_description
1 polymer ?
#
loop_
_entity_poly.entity_id
_entity_poly.type
_entity_poly.pdbx_seq_one_letter_code
_entity_poly.pdbx_strand_id
1 'polypeptide(L)' 'MDESKKPPVGQGLNKPAEMTLLNVRCIYKSNGKEYKDGPMVNKYRDTLIKKTVELDAEFVSYDLSGNLRNL' A
#
# COMPACT_ATOMS: atom_id res chain seq x y z
N MET A 1 0.13 14.98 -10.65
CA MET A 1 1.08 14.51 -11.67
C MET A 1 0.87 15.34 -12.93
N ASP A 2 1.90 15.54 -13.73
CA ASP A 2 1.77 16.17 -15.04
C ASP A 2 1.38 15.10 -16.07
N GLU A 3 0.09 15.00 -16.37
CA GLU A 3 -0.46 14.00 -17.29
C GLU A 3 0.05 14.17 -18.73
N SER A 4 0.47 15.37 -19.11
CA SER A 4 0.98 15.65 -20.46
C SER A 4 2.30 14.93 -20.77
N LYS A 5 3.03 14.48 -19.74
CA LYS A 5 4.31 13.77 -19.86
C LYS A 5 4.17 12.26 -19.66
N LYS A 6 2.98 11.77 -19.32
CA LYS A 6 2.75 10.33 -19.12
C LYS A 6 2.73 9.63 -20.48
N PRO A 7 3.59 8.63 -20.73
CA PRO A 7 3.55 7.87 -21.98
C PRO A 7 2.26 7.04 -22.07
N PRO A 8 1.82 6.62 -23.28
CA PRO A 8 0.68 5.72 -23.44
C PRO A 8 0.78 4.45 -22.58
N VAL A 9 -0.38 3.84 -22.28
CA VAL A 9 -0.43 2.57 -21.52
C VAL A 9 0.41 1.50 -22.23
N GLY A 10 1.23 0.80 -21.44
CA GLY A 10 2.18 -0.22 -21.90
C GLY A 10 3.58 0.32 -22.25
N GLN A 11 3.77 1.64 -22.31
CA GLN A 11 5.06 2.26 -22.68
C GLN A 11 5.79 2.86 -21.48
N GLY A 12 7.12 2.85 -21.51
CA GLY A 12 7.96 3.38 -20.45
C GLY A 12 7.66 2.71 -19.09
N LEU A 13 7.37 3.53 -18.07
CA LEU A 13 6.94 3.08 -16.75
C LEU A 13 5.40 3.05 -16.59
N ASN A 14 4.63 3.46 -17.60
CA ASN A 14 3.16 3.36 -17.57
C ASN A 14 2.71 1.97 -18.01
N LYS A 15 3.14 0.94 -17.27
CA LYS A 15 2.90 -0.48 -17.56
C LYS A 15 2.68 -1.23 -16.23
N PRO A 16 2.13 -2.46 -16.26
CA PRO A 16 1.96 -3.26 -15.05
C PRO A 16 3.27 -3.41 -14.29
N ALA A 17 3.22 -3.27 -12.97
CA ALA A 17 4.39 -3.36 -12.11
C ALA A 17 3.97 -3.75 -10.69
N GLU A 18 4.74 -4.63 -10.07
CA GLU A 18 4.64 -4.81 -8.62
C GLU A 18 5.36 -3.65 -7.92
N MET A 19 4.71 -3.07 -6.90
CA MET A 19 5.30 -2.03 -6.08
C MET A 19 5.38 -2.43 -4.61
N THR A 20 6.42 -1.98 -3.95
CA THR A 20 6.59 -2.10 -2.49
C THR A 20 6.62 -0.70 -1.87
N LEU A 21 5.72 -0.43 -0.93
CA LEU A 21 5.73 0.76 -0.08
C LEU A 21 6.41 0.42 1.25
N LEU A 22 7.41 1.22 1.61
CA LEU A 22 8.17 1.05 2.85
C LEU A 22 7.60 1.94 3.96
N ASN A 23 7.82 1.55 5.21
CA ASN A 23 7.39 2.26 6.41
C ASN A 23 5.86 2.46 6.55
N VAL A 24 5.07 1.57 5.95
CA VAL A 24 3.61 1.51 6.13
C VAL A 24 3.31 0.89 7.50
N ARG A 25 2.97 1.73 8.49
CA ARG A 25 2.86 1.32 9.90
C ARG A 25 1.45 1.51 10.46
N CYS A 26 1.02 0.56 11.30
CA CYS A 26 -0.22 0.67 12.05
C CYS A 26 -0.04 1.62 13.25
N ILE A 27 -0.38 2.90 13.07
CA ILE A 27 -0.19 3.94 14.09
C ILE A 27 -1.53 4.28 14.75
N TYR A 28 -1.57 4.25 16.08
CA TYR A 28 -2.70 4.75 16.86
C TYR A 28 -2.72 6.29 16.84
N LYS A 29 -3.74 6.85 16.21
CA LYS A 29 -3.79 8.29 15.92
C LYS A 29 -3.71 9.20 17.15
N SER A 30 -4.23 8.77 18.31
CA SER A 30 -4.32 9.65 19.48
C SER A 30 -3.02 9.78 20.27
N ASN A 31 -2.13 8.79 20.23
CA ASN A 31 -0.86 8.83 20.98
C ASN A 31 0.39 8.51 20.13
N GLY A 32 0.23 8.27 18.82
CA GLY A 32 1.33 7.98 17.91
C GLY A 32 1.98 6.60 18.11
N LYS A 33 1.45 5.76 19.01
CA LYS A 33 2.00 4.43 19.27
C LYS A 33 1.78 3.51 18.08
N GLU A 34 2.83 2.79 17.71
CA GLU A 34 2.77 1.73 16.71
C GLU A 34 2.24 0.42 17.32
N TYR A 35 1.29 -0.22 16.64
CA TYR A 35 0.90 -1.59 16.93
C TYR A 35 1.73 -2.55 16.08
N LYS A 36 2.35 -3.52 16.75
CA LYS A 36 3.18 -4.55 16.11
C LYS A 36 2.52 -5.93 16.13
N ASP A 37 1.39 -6.09 16.81
CA ASP A 37 0.63 -7.33 16.86
C ASP A 37 -0.86 -7.09 17.22
N GLY A 38 -1.61 -8.18 17.29
CA GLY A 38 -2.97 -8.21 17.81
C GLY A 38 -4.06 -7.75 16.84
N PRO A 39 -5.31 -7.64 17.32
CA PRO A 39 -6.48 -7.38 16.48
C PRO A 39 -6.42 -6.06 15.69
N MET A 40 -5.66 -5.09 16.18
CA MET A 40 -5.48 -3.79 15.51
C MET A 40 -4.69 -3.91 14.22
N VAL A 41 -3.65 -4.76 14.21
CA VAL A 41 -2.86 -5.04 13.00
C VAL A 41 -3.71 -5.74 11.95
N ASN A 42 -4.58 -6.67 12.33
CA ASN A 42 -5.49 -7.35 11.40
C ASN A 42 -6.46 -6.36 10.74
N LYS A 43 -7.11 -5.49 11.53
CA LYS A 43 -7.99 -4.43 10.99
C LYS A 43 -7.25 -3.47 10.07
N TYR A 44 -6.00 -3.15 10.40
CA TYR A 44 -5.15 -2.33 9.55
C TYR A 44 -4.84 -3.03 8.22
N ARG A 45 -4.49 -4.32 8.23
CA ARG A 45 -4.29 -5.12 7.03
C ARG A 45 -5.55 -5.15 6.14
N ASP A 46 -6.72 -5.35 6.72
CA ASP A 46 -8.00 -5.32 5.98
C ASP A 46 -8.25 -3.95 5.34
N THR A 47 -7.84 -2.87 6.02
CA THR A 47 -7.92 -1.51 5.50
C THR A 47 -6.96 -1.30 4.33
N LEU A 48 -5.75 -1.85 4.39
CA LEU A 48 -4.79 -1.80 3.28
C LEU A 48 -5.34 -2.55 2.06
N ILE A 49 -5.88 -3.76 2.25
CA ILE A 49 -6.51 -4.53 1.17
C ILE A 49 -7.62 -3.72 0.50
N LYS A 50 -8.54 -3.15 1.29
CA LYS A 50 -9.63 -2.33 0.76
C LYS A 50 -9.10 -1.13 -0.04
N LYS A 51 -8.07 -0.45 0.47
CA LYS A 51 -7.47 0.71 -0.19
C LYS A 51 -6.76 0.35 -1.49
N THR A 52 -6.09 -0.80 -1.55
CA THR A 52 -5.45 -1.30 -2.78
C THR A 52 -6.50 -1.56 -3.86
N VAL A 53 -7.63 -2.19 -3.51
CA VAL A 53 -8.74 -2.41 -4.46
C VAL A 53 -9.38 -1.10 -4.92
N GLU A 54 -9.57 -0.12 -4.02
CA GLU A 54 -10.07 1.22 -4.38
C GLU A 54 -9.15 1.97 -5.38
N LEU A 55 -7.88 1.57 -5.47
CA LEU A 55 -6.87 2.14 -6.37
C LEU A 55 -6.67 1.31 -7.66
N ASP A 56 -7.55 0.34 -7.94
CA ASP A 56 -7.45 -0.57 -9.10
C ASP A 56 -6.14 -1.36 -9.12
N ALA A 57 -5.68 -1.77 -7.93
CA ALA A 57 -4.48 -2.57 -7.71
C ALA A 57 -4.83 -3.87 -6.97
N GLU A 58 -3.92 -4.85 -6.99
CA GLU A 58 -4.07 -6.10 -6.25
C GLU A 58 -3.16 -6.13 -5.02
N PHE A 59 -3.72 -6.49 -3.86
CA PHE A 59 -2.91 -6.63 -2.65
C PHE A 59 -2.07 -7.92 -2.70
N VAL A 60 -0.76 -7.83 -2.48
CA VAL A 60 0.13 -8.99 -2.43
C VAL A 60 0.43 -9.39 -0.98
N SER A 61 1.03 -8.47 -0.21
CA SER A 61 1.44 -8.79 1.16
C SER A 61 1.64 -7.55 2.01
N TYR A 62 1.52 -7.71 3.33
CA TYR A 62 1.90 -6.71 4.31
C TYR A 62 2.69 -7.38 5.43
N ASP A 63 3.87 -6.86 5.73
CA ASP A 63 4.69 -7.31 6.86
C ASP A 63 4.84 -6.24 7.96
N LEU A 64 5.18 -6.69 9.16
CA LEU A 64 5.29 -5.84 10.35
C LEU A 64 6.61 -5.07 10.45
N SER A 65 7.54 -5.28 9.49
CA SER A 65 8.68 -4.39 9.33
C SER A 65 8.32 -3.10 8.59
N GLY A 66 7.06 -3.00 8.11
CA GLY A 66 6.50 -1.82 7.47
C GLY A 66 6.49 -1.92 5.95
N ASN A 67 6.68 -3.10 5.35
CA ASN A 67 6.61 -3.26 3.90
C ASN A 67 5.21 -3.69 3.46
N LEU A 68 4.64 -2.98 2.49
CA LEU A 68 3.39 -3.30 1.81
C LEU A 68 3.68 -3.56 0.32
N ARG A 69 3.29 -4.72 -0.21
CA ARG A 69 3.45 -5.10 -1.62
C ARG A 69 2.09 -5.16 -2.31
N ASN A 70 1.99 -4.57 -3.51
CA ASN A 70 0.80 -4.56 -4.35
C ASN A 70 1.18 -4.77 -5.84
N LEU A 71 0.27 -5.31 -6.65
CA LEU A 71 0.37 -5.38 -8.12
C LEU A 71 -0.46 -4.30 -8.79
#